data_AF-A0A3S3QBV3-F1
#
_entry.id   AF-A0A3S3QBV3-F1
#
_cell.length_a   1.000
_cell.length_b   1.000
_cell.length_c   1.000
_cell.angle_alpha   90.00
_cell.angle_beta   90.00
_cell.angle_gamma   90.00
#
_symmetry.space_group_name_H-M   'P 1'
#
loop_
_entity.id
_entity.type
_entity.pdbx_description
1 polymer ?
#
loop_
_entity_poly.entity_id
_entity_poly.type
_entity_poly.pdbx_seq_one_letter_code
_entity_poly.pdbx_strand_id
1 'polypeptide(L)' 'MIGIHLGRDEIAWKGYEEGLAQARREGKPALIIFYSESCSACKRYKGILQDKRVVDASASFVMIRVNTRRQP' A
#
# COMPACT_ATOMS: atom_id res chain seq x y z
N MET A 1 29.49 -0.23 2.79
CA MET A 1 28.11 -0.55 2.40
C MET A 1 27.29 0.71 2.46
N ILE A 2 27.10 1.39 1.33
CA ILE A 2 26.46 2.71 1.28
C ILE A 2 24.95 2.45 1.16
N GLY A 3 24.25 2.55 2.29
CA GLY A 3 22.80 2.39 2.35
C GLY A 3 22.11 3.58 1.70
N ILE A 4 21.84 3.48 0.40
CA ILE A 4 21.02 4.45 -0.32
C ILE A 4 19.57 4.27 0.16
N HIS A 5 19.15 5.08 1.13
CA HIS A 5 17.73 5.33 1.41
C HIS A 5 17.17 6.20 0.28
N LEU A 6 17.03 5.60 -0.90
CA LEU A 6 16.02 6.05 -1.86
C LEU A 6 14.68 5.93 -1.14
N GLY A 7 13.85 6.98 -1.16
CA GLY A 7 12.49 7.00 -0.60
C GLY A 7 11.59 5.96 -1.28
N ARG A 8 11.86 4.69 -1.00
CA ARG A 8 11.15 3.52 -1.48
C ARG A 8 9.93 3.35 -0.59
N ASP A 9 8.81 3.06 -1.22
CA ASP A 9 7.60 2.64 -0.51
C ASP A 9 7.91 1.29 0.14
N GLU A 10 8.06 1.27 1.46
CA GLU A 10 8.45 0.08 2.23
C GLU A 10 7.27 -0.87 2.46
N ILE A 11 6.04 -0.42 2.17
CA ILE A 11 4.85 -1.26 2.23
C ILE A 11 4.78 -2.14 0.97
N ALA A 12 4.53 -3.44 1.18
CA ALA A 12 4.41 -4.43 0.11
C ALA A 12 3.06 -4.35 -0.61
N TRP A 13 2.86 -3.31 -1.42
CA TRP A 13 1.62 -3.09 -2.16
C TRP A 13 1.34 -4.16 -3.22
N LYS A 14 0.08 -4.61 -3.26
CA LYS A 14 -0.47 -5.50 -4.28
C LYS A 14 -1.52 -4.78 -5.14
N GLY A 15 -1.70 -5.29 -6.36
CA GLY A 15 -2.86 -4.97 -7.19
C GLY A 15 -4.13 -5.63 -6.62
N TYR A 16 -5.30 -5.21 -7.10
CA TYR A 16 -6.60 -5.66 -6.57
C TYR A 16 -6.77 -7.18 -6.58
N GLU A 17 -6.72 -7.81 -7.76
CA GLU A 17 -6.97 -9.25 -7.89
C GLU A 17 -5.89 -10.09 -7.20
N GLU A 18 -4.61 -9.76 -7.42
CA GLU A 18 -3.48 -10.44 -6.79
C GLU A 18 -3.57 -10.38 -5.26
N GLY A 19 -3.86 -9.21 -4.71
CA GLY A 19 -3.96 -8.98 -3.28
C GLY A 19 -5.15 -9.69 -2.66
N LEU A 20 -6.33 -9.66 -3.30
CA LEU A 20 -7.49 -10.40 -2.81
C LEU A 20 -7.26 -11.91 -2.85
N ALA A 21 -6.65 -12.43 -3.91
CA ALA A 21 -6.29 -13.83 -4.00
C ALA A 21 -5.30 -14.21 -2.89
N GLN A 22 -4.30 -13.37 -2.62
CA GLN A 22 -3.35 -13.59 -1.51
C GLN A 22 -4.04 -13.57 -0.15
N ALA A 23 -4.88 -12.57 0.13
CA ALA A 23 -5.62 -12.46 1.38
C ALA A 23 -6.47 -13.70 1.66
N ARG A 24 -7.16 -14.22 0.63
CA ARG A 24 -7.92 -15.48 0.72
C ARG A 24 -7.03 -16.69 0.99
N ARG A 25 -5.90 -16.83 0.28
CA ARG A 25 -4.97 -17.95 0.45
C ARG A 25 -4.31 -17.95 1.84
N GLU A 26 -3.96 -16.79 2.36
CA GLU A 26 -3.24 -16.64 3.64
C GLU A 26 -4.17 -16.50 4.85
N GLY A 27 -5.48 -16.30 4.65
CA GLY A 27 -6.42 -16.01 5.73
C GLY A 27 -6.15 -14.69 6.44
N LYS A 28 -5.42 -13.76 5.80
CA LYS A 28 -5.07 -12.45 6.36
C LYS A 28 -6.08 -11.38 5.95
N PRO A 29 -6.35 -10.39 6.81
CA PRO A 29 -7.19 -9.25 6.43
C PRO A 29 -6.52 -8.45 5.30
N ALA A 30 -7.32 -7.99 4.35
CA ALA A 30 -6.89 -7.07 3.31
C ALA A 30 -7.19 -5.62 3.72
N LEU A 31 -6.22 -4.72 3.53
CA LEU A 31 -6.41 -3.28 3.67
C LEU A 31 -6.29 -2.64 2.29
N ILE A 32 -7.39 -2.07 1.80
CA ILE A 32 -7.49 -1.53 0.44
C ILE A 32 -7.50 0.00 0.49
N ILE A 33 -6.56 0.62 -0.22
CA ILE A 33 -6.52 2.07 -0.41
C ILE A 33 -6.86 2.40 -1.87
N PHE A 34 -7.99 3.07 -2.04
CA PHE A 34 -8.37 3.69 -3.31
C PHE A 34 -7.70 5.06 -3.44
N TYR A 35 -7.04 5.31 -4.56
CA TYR A 35 -6.35 6.56 -4.81
C TYR A 35 -6.45 7.00 -6.28
N SER A 36 -6.13 8.26 -6.54
CA SER A 36 -5.81 8.74 -7.88
C SER A 36 -4.63 9.71 -7.84
N GLU A 37 -3.95 9.90 -8.96
CA GLU A 37 -2.77 10.78 -9.03
C GLU A 37 -3.12 12.27 -8.84
N SER A 38 -4.35 12.66 -9.20
CA SER A 38 -4.87 14.02 -9.07
C SER A 38 -5.52 14.31 -7.70
N CYS A 39 -5.42 13.39 -6.74
CA CYS A 39 -6.11 13.50 -5.45
C CYS A 39 -5.27 14.24 -4.40
N SER A 40 -5.71 15.43 -4.00
CA SER A 40 -5.03 16.26 -2.97
C SER A 40 -5.00 15.59 -1.59
N ALA A 41 -6.08 14.90 -1.20
CA ALA A 41 -6.12 14.12 0.04
C ALA A 41 -5.12 12.96 0.04
N CYS A 42 -4.93 12.33 -1.12
CA CYS A 42 -4.02 11.20 -1.30
C CYS A 42 -2.55 11.61 -1.19
N LYS A 43 -2.23 12.82 -1.63
CA LYS A 43 -0.90 13.42 -1.42
C LYS A 43 -0.63 13.65 0.08
N ARG A 44 -1.64 14.03 0.86
CA ARG A 44 -1.49 14.31 2.30
C ARG A 44 -1.17 13.07 3.13
N TYR A 45 -1.84 11.94 2.90
CA TYR A 45 -1.56 10.73 3.69
C TYR A 45 -0.34 9.95 3.19
N LYS A 46 0.26 10.29 2.03
CA LYS A 46 1.44 9.58 1.53
C LYS A 46 2.61 9.61 2.52
N GLY A 47 2.81 10.72 3.23
CA GLY A 47 3.82 10.81 4.30
C GLY A 47 3.50 9.92 5.50
N ILE A 48 2.21 9.74 5.83
CA ILE A 48 1.78 8.83 6.90
C ILE A 48 2.11 7.38 6.54
N LEU A 49 1.96 6.99 5.27
CA LEU A 49 2.30 5.64 4.79
C LEU A 49 3.81 5.37 4.76
N GLN A 50 4.64 6.39 4.94
CA GLN A 50 6.09 6.28 5.10
C GLN A 50 6.53 6.33 6.57
N ASP A 51 5.62 6.61 7.50
CA ASP A 51 5.91 6.55 8.94
C ASP A 51 6.24 5.10 9.30
N LYS A 52 7.40 4.89 9.94
CA LYS A 52 7.87 3.56 10.31
C LYS A 52 6.83 2.75 11.09
N ARG A 53 6.05 3.39 11.97
CA ARG A 53 5.02 2.69 12.75
C ARG A 53 3.91 2.15 11.86
N VAL A 54 3.58 2.88 10.79
CA VAL A 54 2.58 2.47 9.79
C VAL A 54 3.13 1.37 8.91
N VAL A 55 4.40 1.48 8.48
CA VAL A 55 5.09 0.42 7.72
C VAL A 55 5.12 -0.88 8.54
N ASP A 56 5.54 -0.82 9.80
CA ASP A 56 5.59 -1.98 10.68
C ASP A 56 4.19 -2.58 10.91
N ALA A 57 3.17 -1.74 11.14
CA ALA A 57 1.78 -2.21 11.29
C ALA A 57 1.20 -2.83 10.01
N SER A 58 1.66 -2.39 8.84
CA SER A 58 1.18 -2.87 7.54
C SER A 58 1.44 -4.36 7.31
N ALA A 59 2.46 -4.93 7.97
CA ALA A 59 2.83 -6.34 7.85
C ALA A 59 1.72 -7.31 8.30
N SER A 60 0.78 -6.85 9.12
CA SER A 60 -0.38 -7.63 9.58
C SER A 60 -1.48 -7.77 8.52
N PHE A 61 -1.36 -7.06 7.39
CA PHE A 61 -2.38 -7.00 6.35
C PHE A 61 -1.81 -7.39 4.99
N VAL A 62 -2.68 -7.84 4.10
CA VAL A 62 -2.40 -7.78 2.66
C VAL A 62 -2.74 -6.38 2.18
N MET A 63 -1.72 -5.59 1.88
CA MET A 63 -1.85 -4.18 1.53
C MET A 63 -2.16 -4.04 0.03
N ILE A 64 -3.29 -3.44 -0.31
CA ILE A 64 -3.77 -3.32 -1.69
C ILE A 64 -3.95 -1.85 -2.06
N ARG A 65 -3.47 -1.46 -3.24
CA ARG A 65 -3.69 -0.12 -3.80
C ARG A 65 -4.41 -0.20 -5.13
N VAL A 66 -5.51 0.55 -5.23
CA VAL A 66 -6.36 0.60 -6.42
C VAL A 66 -6.37 2.03 -6.95
N ASN A 67 -5.87 2.21 -8.17
CA ASN A 67 -5.96 3.50 -8.85
C ASN A 67 -7.33 3.62 -9.51
N THR A 68 -8.19 4.49 -8.98
CA THR A 68 -9.59 4.63 -9.41
C THR A 68 -9.77 5.23 -10.82
N ARG A 69 -8.68 5.70 -11.45
CA ARG A 69 -8.71 6.12 -12.86
C ARG A 69 -8.26 5.04 -13.84
N ARG A 70 -7.59 3.98 -13.37
CA ARG A 70 -6.96 2.95 -14.24
C ARG A 70 -7.53 1.54 -14.03
N GLN A 71 -8.14 1.28 -12.88
CA GLN A 71 -8.77 0.00 -12.57
C GLN A 71 -10.29 0.20 -12.50
N PRO A 72 -11.08 -0.81 -12.91
CA PRO A 72 -12.54 -0.72 -13.01
C PRO A 72 -13.21 -0.40 -11.67
#